data_AF-A0A2P7QNU6-F1
#
_entry.id   AF-A0A2P7QNU6-F1
#
_cell.length_a   1.000
_cell.length_b   1.000
_cell.length_c   1.000
_cell.angle_alpha   90.00
_cell.angle_beta   90.00
_cell.angle_gamma   90.00
#
_symmetry.space_group_name_H-M   'P 1'
#
loop_
_entity.id
_entity.type
_entity.pdbx_description
1 polymer ?
#
loop_
_entity_poly.entity_id
_entity_poly.type
_entity_poly.pdbx_seq_one_letter_code
_entity_poly.pdbx_strand_id
1 'polypeptide(L)'
;MSTGAELDGAIARGVAFLAEAQCASGELPVFASTDPKMETGCTLDPSIFPTALMAQSLGFCPEAAPVRERALAFLHREMDANGLWRHWTREHPFYAQLPPDLDDTSCASAALASADIAFPDNRSLLLSNRDLRSRFFTWISPRPRLTKGRHLAVTAAQLRHAVTLFFFYRRTSAKPYDVDAVVNANTLFYLGDFPRREAVAAMLLDVLRGDGERSCDKWYDNPFAIWYFFSRALAPIAPEAEAIVARKILSADPETTLDRALAACALLWWGRQPAPSLVDALLASPDVQGSWPRAALYHGGRQRRKDGVFADPHPDTPRWGSEALTTCFCLEALSRVRADVHKVE
;
A
#
# COMPACT_ATOMS: atom_id res chain seq x y z
N MET A 1 2.87 -30.48 -2.08
CA MET A 1 1.48 -30.02 -1.80
C MET A 1 1.41 -29.88 -0.30
N SER A 2 1.33 -28.64 0.16
CA SER A 2 1.26 -28.31 1.57
C SER A 2 -0.07 -28.80 2.16
N THR A 3 -0.01 -29.37 3.35
CA THR A 3 -1.17 -29.89 4.07
C THR A 3 -1.94 -28.73 4.73
N GLY A 4 -3.25 -28.90 4.94
CA GLY A 4 -4.04 -27.92 5.72
C GLY A 4 -3.43 -27.62 7.09
N ALA A 5 -2.85 -28.63 7.74
CA ALA A 5 -2.17 -28.49 9.03
C ALA A 5 -0.91 -27.60 8.97
N GLU A 6 -0.13 -27.65 7.89
CA GLU A 6 1.04 -26.77 7.71
C GLU A 6 0.62 -25.32 7.53
N LEU A 7 -0.46 -25.07 6.77
CA LEU A 7 -1.05 -23.74 6.60
C LEU A 7 -1.54 -23.19 7.94
N ASP A 8 -2.33 -23.98 8.68
CA ASP A 8 -2.85 -23.57 9.98
C ASP A 8 -1.74 -23.28 10.99
N GLY A 9 -0.70 -24.12 11.01
CA GLY A 9 0.46 -23.93 11.88
C GLY A 9 1.23 -22.64 11.56
N ALA A 10 1.46 -22.34 10.28
CA ALA A 10 2.13 -21.11 9.87
C ALA A 10 1.28 -19.86 10.16
N ILE A 11 -0.02 -19.91 9.90
CA ILE A 11 -0.96 -18.83 10.20
C ILE A 11 -1.00 -18.53 11.69
N ALA A 12 -1.14 -19.56 12.53
CA ALA A 12 -1.20 -19.40 13.98
C ALA A 12 0.08 -18.75 14.55
N ARG A 13 1.26 -19.16 14.07
CA ARG A 13 2.54 -18.56 14.47
C ARG A 13 2.66 -17.09 14.04
N GLY A 14 2.27 -16.78 12.80
CA GLY A 14 2.27 -15.40 12.30
C GLY A 14 1.34 -14.49 13.08
N VAL A 15 0.13 -14.96 13.42
CA VAL A 15 -0.82 -14.22 14.25
C VAL A 15 -0.28 -13.99 15.66
N ALA A 16 0.32 -15.01 16.28
CA ALA A 16 0.93 -14.88 17.60
C ALA A 16 2.06 -13.83 17.60
N PHE A 17 2.94 -13.86 16.60
CA PHE A 17 3.99 -12.86 16.41
C PHE A 17 3.40 -11.43 16.33
N LEU A 18 2.38 -11.22 15.50
CA LEU A 18 1.79 -9.89 15.33
C LEU A 18 1.10 -9.40 16.62
N ALA A 19 0.45 -10.29 17.37
CA ALA A 19 -0.18 -9.95 18.63
C ALA A 19 0.85 -9.45 19.68
N GLU A 20 2.03 -10.06 19.71
CA GLU A 20 3.14 -9.65 20.57
C GLU A 20 3.82 -8.35 20.07
N ALA A 21 4.03 -8.23 18.75
CA ALA A 21 4.74 -7.10 18.15
C ALA A 21 3.91 -5.80 18.07
N GLN A 22 2.58 -5.89 18.08
CA GLN A 22 1.70 -4.73 17.90
C GLN A 22 1.85 -3.71 19.05
N CYS A 23 2.14 -2.46 18.68
CA CYS A 23 2.38 -1.38 19.63
C CYS A 23 1.14 -1.08 20.49
N ALA A 24 1.35 -0.47 21.67
CA ALA A 24 0.26 -0.10 22.57
C ALA A 24 -0.78 0.84 21.91
N SER A 25 -0.34 1.69 20.97
CA SER A 25 -1.18 2.58 20.15
C SER A 25 -2.15 1.82 19.22
N GLY A 26 -1.89 0.54 18.95
CA GLY A 26 -2.62 -0.29 18.00
C GLY A 26 -1.98 -0.36 16.61
N GLU A 27 -0.97 0.47 16.32
CA GLU A 27 -0.22 0.35 15.07
C GLU A 27 0.67 -0.89 15.06
N LEU A 28 0.99 -1.34 13.85
CA LEU A 28 1.97 -2.40 13.64
C LEU A 28 3.32 -1.76 13.30
N PRO A 29 4.43 -2.25 13.87
CA PRO A 29 5.71 -1.60 13.73
C PRO A 29 6.18 -1.59 12.28
N VAL A 30 6.66 -0.43 11.82
CA VAL A 30 7.34 -0.28 10.54
C VAL A 30 8.66 0.46 10.77
N PHE A 31 9.69 0.05 10.02
CA PHE A 31 11.02 0.64 10.13
C PHE A 31 11.34 1.42 8.86
N ALA A 32 12.08 2.52 9.02
CA ALA A 32 12.79 3.20 7.96
C ALA A 32 14.27 2.78 7.98
N SER A 33 14.85 2.56 6.80
CA SER A 33 16.30 2.39 6.64
C SER A 33 16.78 2.95 5.30
N THR A 34 18.02 3.44 5.24
CA THR A 34 18.68 3.75 3.96
C THR A 34 19.31 2.52 3.32
N ASP A 35 19.44 1.41 4.06
CA ASP A 35 19.87 0.12 3.53
C ASP A 35 18.79 -0.47 2.60
N PRO A 36 19.08 -0.71 1.31
CA PRO A 36 18.14 -1.32 0.37
C PRO A 36 17.56 -2.65 0.82
N LYS A 37 18.32 -3.44 1.57
CA LYS A 37 17.90 -4.75 2.08
C LYS A 37 17.24 -4.68 3.45
N MET A 38 17.27 -3.51 4.09
CA MET A 38 16.82 -3.31 5.46
C MET A 38 17.51 -4.23 6.48
N GLU A 39 18.74 -4.68 6.23
CA GLU A 39 19.51 -5.52 7.14
C GLU A 39 20.12 -4.70 8.29
N THR A 40 20.41 -3.42 8.02
CA THR A 40 21.05 -2.48 8.96
C THR A 40 20.31 -1.15 9.02
N GLY A 41 20.64 -0.31 10.00
CA GLY A 41 20.17 1.08 10.08
C GLY A 41 18.65 1.27 10.26
N CYS A 42 17.93 0.21 10.64
CA CYS A 42 16.48 0.26 10.81
C CYS A 42 16.10 1.06 12.06
N THR A 43 15.31 2.11 11.85
CA THR A 43 14.73 2.93 12.93
C THR A 43 13.21 2.84 12.85
N LEU A 44 12.55 2.67 14.00
CA LEU A 44 11.08 2.67 14.04
C LEU A 44 10.57 4.02 13.51
N ASP A 45 9.70 3.99 12.50
CA ASP A 45 9.13 5.18 11.88
C ASP A 45 7.61 5.03 11.76
N PRO A 46 6.84 5.40 12.80
CA PRO A 46 5.39 5.27 12.81
C PRO A 46 4.70 5.93 11.61
N SER A 47 4.06 5.10 10.78
CA SER A 47 3.41 5.55 9.54
C SER A 47 2.03 4.91 9.34
N ILE A 48 1.12 5.70 8.77
CA ILE A 48 -0.27 5.32 8.51
C ILE A 48 -0.35 4.30 7.37
N PHE A 49 0.28 4.58 6.23
CA PHE A 49 0.20 3.75 5.04
C PHE A 49 0.51 2.26 5.29
N PRO A 50 1.63 1.87 5.92
CA PRO A 50 1.93 0.47 6.18
C PRO A 50 0.89 -0.19 7.10
N THR A 51 0.44 0.52 8.14
CA THR A 51 -0.60 0.02 9.05
C THR A 51 -1.93 -0.18 8.34
N ALA A 52 -2.29 0.70 7.40
CA ALA A 52 -3.49 0.55 6.58
C ALA A 52 -3.43 -0.69 5.69
N LEU A 53 -2.28 -0.96 5.06
CA LEU A 53 -2.09 -2.17 4.27
C LEU A 53 -2.15 -3.43 5.13
N MET A 54 -1.46 -3.43 6.27
CA MET A 54 -1.50 -4.55 7.20
C MET A 54 -2.92 -4.84 7.67
N ALA A 55 -3.68 -3.81 8.09
CA ALA A 55 -5.08 -3.97 8.50
C ALA A 55 -5.98 -4.52 7.38
N GLN A 56 -5.70 -4.16 6.12
CA GLN A 56 -6.41 -4.72 4.97
C GLN A 56 -6.05 -6.20 4.76
N SER A 57 -4.77 -6.55 4.73
CA SER A 57 -4.31 -7.95 4.56
C SER A 57 -4.82 -8.88 5.65
N LEU A 58 -4.85 -8.41 6.91
CA LEU A 58 -5.41 -9.17 8.03
C LEU A 58 -6.93 -9.39 7.90
N GLY A 59 -7.63 -8.63 7.05
CA GLY A 59 -9.04 -8.87 6.74
C GLY A 59 -9.31 -10.22 6.08
N PHE A 60 -8.28 -10.85 5.50
CA PHE A 60 -8.36 -12.19 4.91
C PHE A 60 -7.99 -13.32 5.89
N CYS A 61 -7.58 -12.99 7.11
CA CYS A 61 -7.14 -13.93 8.15
C CYS A 61 -8.03 -13.76 9.40
N PRO A 62 -9.14 -14.51 9.53
CA PRO A 62 -10.05 -14.38 10.66
C PRO A 62 -9.39 -14.53 12.03
N GLU A 63 -8.35 -15.37 12.13
CA GLU A 63 -7.56 -15.58 13.34
C GLU A 63 -6.84 -14.31 13.80
N ALA A 64 -6.54 -13.39 12.89
CA ALA A 64 -5.90 -12.12 13.18
C ALA A 64 -6.88 -11.00 13.57
N ALA A 65 -8.18 -11.30 13.75
CA ALA A 65 -9.20 -10.29 14.04
C ALA A 65 -8.84 -9.35 15.21
N PRO A 66 -8.34 -9.82 16.36
CA PRO A 66 -7.99 -8.92 17.47
C PRO A 66 -6.86 -7.93 17.12
N VAL A 67 -5.86 -8.38 16.34
CA VAL A 67 -4.76 -7.52 15.87
C VAL A 67 -5.31 -6.48 14.88
N ARG A 68 -6.13 -6.93 13.93
CA ARG A 68 -6.76 -6.07 12.92
C ARG A 68 -7.64 -4.99 13.56
N GLU A 69 -8.46 -5.34 14.53
CA GLU A 69 -9.35 -4.39 15.23
C GLU A 69 -8.57 -3.24 15.88
N ARG A 70 -7.46 -3.55 16.54
CA ARG A 70 -6.57 -2.54 17.14
C ARG A 70 -5.91 -1.66 16.09
N ALA A 71 -5.49 -2.22 14.95
CA ALA A 71 -4.94 -1.46 13.83
C ALA A 71 -5.98 -0.54 13.21
N LEU A 72 -7.23 -1.00 13.03
CA LEU A 72 -8.33 -0.18 12.54
C LEU A 72 -8.68 0.95 13.52
N ALA A 73 -8.69 0.68 14.82
CA ALA A 73 -8.90 1.70 15.86
C ALA A 73 -7.78 2.76 15.85
N PHE A 74 -6.53 2.35 15.61
CA PHE A 74 -5.41 3.26 15.38
C PHE A 74 -5.66 4.17 14.15
N LEU A 75 -6.00 3.58 13.00
CA LEU A 75 -6.24 4.35 11.76
C LEU A 75 -7.38 5.36 11.96
N HIS A 76 -8.47 4.95 12.61
CA HIS A 76 -9.61 5.82 12.89
C HIS A 76 -9.21 7.01 13.78
N ARG A 77 -8.37 6.77 14.79
CA ARG A 77 -7.88 7.84 15.68
C ARG A 77 -6.97 8.83 14.95
N GLU A 78 -6.10 8.36 14.06
CA GLU A 78 -5.15 9.20 13.32
C GLU A 78 -5.82 10.04 12.22
N MET A 79 -7.00 9.65 11.77
CA MET A 79 -7.83 10.32 10.76
C MET A 79 -8.14 11.78 11.11
N ASP A 80 -7.89 12.70 10.19
CA ASP A 80 -8.30 14.09 10.37
C ASP A 80 -9.83 14.31 10.24
N ALA A 81 -10.31 15.49 10.61
CA ALA A 81 -11.74 15.80 10.61
C ALA A 81 -12.42 15.70 9.23
N ASN A 82 -11.65 15.65 8.13
CA ASN A 82 -12.17 15.53 6.77
C ASN A 82 -12.14 14.09 6.24
N GLY A 83 -11.75 13.12 7.07
CA GLY A 83 -11.55 11.74 6.63
C GLY A 83 -10.29 11.61 5.78
N LEU A 84 -9.22 12.35 6.11
CA LEU A 84 -7.94 12.28 5.41
C LEU A 84 -6.83 11.84 6.35
N TRP A 85 -5.79 11.27 5.76
CA TRP A 85 -4.60 10.82 6.45
C TRP A 85 -3.35 11.44 5.83
N ARG A 86 -2.31 11.48 6.66
CA ARG A 86 -0.94 11.85 6.28
C ARG A 86 -0.07 10.62 6.49
N HIS A 87 1.06 10.58 5.80
CA HIS A 87 2.02 9.49 5.95
C HIS A 87 2.39 9.17 7.39
N TRP A 88 2.81 10.17 8.15
CA TRP A 88 3.25 9.99 9.53
C TRP A 88 2.10 10.17 10.52
N THR A 89 2.24 9.56 11.70
CA THR A 89 1.32 9.73 12.84
C THR A 89 1.36 11.16 13.39
N ARG A 90 0.33 11.55 14.13
CA ARG A 90 0.22 12.87 14.78
C ARG A 90 1.35 13.19 15.74
N GLU A 91 1.90 12.16 16.38
CA GLU A 91 3.00 12.29 17.33
C GLU A 91 4.35 12.47 16.63
N HIS A 92 4.42 12.17 15.34
CA HIS A 92 5.65 12.28 14.57
C HIS A 92 6.09 13.75 14.41
N PRO A 93 7.40 14.10 14.60
CA PRO A 93 7.88 15.48 14.54
C PRO A 93 7.61 16.20 13.22
N PHE A 94 7.46 15.45 12.12
CA PHE A 94 7.22 16.00 10.78
C PHE A 94 5.75 15.96 10.35
N TYR A 95 4.82 15.52 11.21
CA TYR A 95 3.39 15.42 10.90
C TYR A 95 2.81 16.71 10.32
N ALA A 96 3.02 17.84 11.00
CA ALA A 96 2.47 19.13 10.61
C ALA A 96 3.06 19.69 9.31
N GLN A 97 4.17 19.11 8.83
CA GLN A 97 4.85 19.53 7.60
C GLN A 97 4.31 18.79 6.37
N LEU A 98 3.62 17.68 6.58
CA LEU A 98 3.13 16.83 5.52
C LEU A 98 1.69 17.22 5.13
N PRO A 99 1.41 17.51 3.85
CA PRO A 99 0.04 17.54 3.37
C PRO A 99 -0.54 16.13 3.39
N PRO A 100 -1.87 15.98 3.58
CA PRO A 100 -2.52 14.69 3.37
C PRO A 100 -2.41 14.27 1.90
N ASP A 101 -2.34 12.96 1.68
CA ASP A 101 -2.15 12.38 0.36
C ASP A 101 -3.19 11.27 0.09
N LEU A 102 -3.31 10.91 -1.19
CA LEU A 102 -4.28 9.94 -1.67
C LEU A 102 -3.86 8.50 -1.42
N ASP A 103 -2.58 8.21 -1.21
CA ASP A 103 -2.13 6.83 -1.01
C ASP A 103 -2.53 6.36 0.38
N ASP A 104 -2.08 7.11 1.39
CA ASP A 104 -2.45 6.93 2.80
C ASP A 104 -3.97 6.99 2.99
N THR A 105 -4.62 8.02 2.43
CA THR A 105 -6.07 8.20 2.59
C THR A 105 -6.86 7.07 1.95
N SER A 106 -6.50 6.62 0.75
CA SER A 106 -7.27 5.56 0.07
C SER A 106 -7.08 4.22 0.76
N CYS A 107 -5.86 3.87 1.17
CA CYS A 107 -5.61 2.62 1.88
C CYS A 107 -6.27 2.59 3.25
N ALA A 108 -6.19 3.67 4.04
CA ALA A 108 -6.85 3.75 5.34
C ALA A 108 -8.38 3.69 5.21
N SER A 109 -8.94 4.42 4.24
CA SER A 109 -10.38 4.41 3.97
C SER A 109 -10.87 3.03 3.53
N ALA A 110 -10.11 2.34 2.67
CA ALA A 110 -10.45 0.99 2.23
C ALA A 110 -10.39 -0.02 3.39
N ALA A 111 -9.38 0.07 4.26
CA ALA A 111 -9.28 -0.78 5.44
C ALA A 111 -10.48 -0.59 6.39
N LEU A 112 -10.85 0.66 6.70
CA LEU A 112 -12.02 0.98 7.53
C LEU A 112 -13.34 0.53 6.88
N ALA A 113 -13.51 0.79 5.58
CA ALA A 113 -14.70 0.38 4.84
C ALA A 113 -14.85 -1.15 4.80
N SER A 114 -13.76 -1.90 4.65
CA SER A 114 -13.77 -3.38 4.67
C SER A 114 -14.13 -3.99 6.04
N ALA A 115 -14.26 -3.17 7.07
CA ALA A 115 -14.65 -3.57 8.42
C ALA A 115 -15.96 -2.89 8.86
N ASP A 116 -16.69 -2.26 7.93
CA ASP A 116 -17.92 -1.50 8.18
C ASP A 116 -17.77 -0.40 9.26
N ILE A 117 -16.56 0.14 9.42
CA ILE A 117 -16.29 1.23 10.36
C ILE A 117 -16.64 2.56 9.68
N ALA A 118 -17.56 3.32 10.30
CA ALA A 118 -17.97 4.61 9.78
C ALA A 118 -16.87 5.69 9.91
N PHE A 119 -16.70 6.46 8.85
CA PHE A 119 -15.82 7.64 8.80
C PHE A 119 -16.43 8.73 7.89
N PRO A 120 -15.98 10.00 7.98
CA PRO A 120 -16.48 11.06 7.10
C PRO A 120 -16.28 10.70 5.63
N ASP A 121 -17.35 10.79 4.82
CA ASP A 121 -17.26 10.55 3.38
C ASP A 121 -16.27 11.52 2.74
N ASN A 122 -15.14 11.00 2.26
CA ASN A 122 -14.07 11.75 1.62
C ASN A 122 -14.09 11.61 0.09
N ARG A 123 -15.02 10.85 -0.50
CA ARG A 123 -15.03 10.49 -1.93
C ARG A 123 -15.09 11.72 -2.83
N SER A 124 -15.96 12.68 -2.51
CA SER A 124 -16.08 13.93 -3.28
C SER A 124 -14.80 14.78 -3.23
N LEU A 125 -14.05 14.71 -2.14
CA LEU A 125 -12.77 15.39 -1.98
C LEU A 125 -11.71 14.73 -2.86
N LEU A 126 -11.58 13.40 -2.79
CA LEU A 126 -10.65 12.64 -3.63
C LEU A 126 -10.94 12.86 -5.12
N LEU A 127 -12.22 12.80 -5.53
CA LEU A 127 -12.65 13.07 -6.90
C LEU A 127 -12.35 14.49 -7.38
N SER A 128 -12.18 15.44 -6.47
CA SER A 128 -11.76 16.81 -6.80
C SER A 128 -10.24 16.93 -6.96
N ASN A 129 -9.47 15.94 -6.49
CA ASN A 129 -8.00 15.90 -6.56
C ASN A 129 -7.49 15.24 -7.86
N ARG A 130 -8.07 15.62 -9.01
CA ARG A 130 -7.76 15.04 -10.32
C ARG A 130 -7.18 16.04 -11.32
N ASP A 131 -6.33 15.52 -12.21
CA ASP A 131 -5.77 16.26 -13.33
C ASP A 131 -6.79 16.40 -14.50
N LEU A 132 -6.37 17.05 -15.58
CA LEU A 132 -7.21 17.23 -16.77
C LEU A 132 -7.51 15.92 -17.52
N ARG A 133 -6.73 14.86 -17.27
CA ARG A 133 -6.91 13.52 -17.82
C ARG A 133 -7.71 12.62 -16.87
N SER A 134 -8.30 13.18 -15.81
CA SER A 134 -9.06 12.43 -14.78
C SER A 134 -8.24 11.44 -13.96
N ARG A 135 -6.92 11.61 -13.91
CA ARG A 135 -6.01 10.86 -13.05
C ARG A 135 -5.85 11.59 -11.72
N PHE A 136 -5.56 10.86 -10.67
CA PHE A 136 -5.41 11.42 -9.34
C PHE A 136 -4.00 11.94 -9.10
N PHE A 137 -3.93 13.07 -8.41
CA PHE A 137 -2.67 13.56 -7.87
C PHE A 137 -2.39 12.92 -6.52
N THR A 138 -1.12 12.71 -6.20
CA THR A 138 -0.73 12.11 -4.92
C THR A 138 -1.10 13.02 -3.75
N TRP A 139 -0.74 14.30 -3.83
CA TRP A 139 -0.94 15.23 -2.71
C TRP A 139 -2.25 16.01 -2.82
N ILE A 140 -2.95 16.18 -1.71
CA ILE A 140 -4.09 17.10 -1.59
C ILE A 140 -3.52 18.47 -1.22
N SER A 141 -3.23 19.29 -2.23
CA SER A 141 -2.52 20.57 -2.04
C SER A 141 -3.19 21.73 -2.77
N PRO A 142 -2.96 23.00 -2.32
CA PRO A 142 -3.47 24.19 -3.01
C PRO A 142 -3.05 24.24 -4.48
N ARG A 143 -3.97 24.70 -5.34
CA ARG A 143 -3.75 24.79 -6.79
C ARG A 143 -4.34 26.09 -7.35
N PRO A 144 -3.77 26.65 -8.44
CA PRO A 144 -4.34 27.80 -9.13
C PRO A 144 -5.75 27.55 -9.70
N ARG A 145 -6.05 26.29 -10.03
CA ARG A 145 -7.39 25.91 -10.51
C ARG A 145 -8.38 26.00 -9.36
N LEU A 146 -9.47 26.75 -9.57
CA LEU A 146 -10.59 26.81 -8.64
C LEU A 146 -11.20 25.42 -8.44
N THR A 147 -10.91 24.83 -7.28
CA THR A 147 -11.66 23.69 -6.75
C THR A 147 -12.82 24.23 -5.91
N LYS A 148 -13.87 23.44 -5.73
CA LYS A 148 -15.09 23.86 -5.01
C LYS A 148 -15.27 23.06 -3.73
N GLY A 149 -16.07 23.60 -2.82
CA GLY A 149 -16.54 22.88 -1.63
C GLY A 149 -15.41 22.45 -0.69
N ARG A 150 -15.49 21.21 -0.20
CA ARG A 150 -14.60 20.66 0.83
C ARG A 150 -13.13 20.62 0.40
N HIS A 151 -12.85 20.36 -0.87
CA HIS A 151 -11.48 20.38 -1.37
C HIS A 151 -10.83 21.76 -1.23
N LEU A 152 -11.58 22.83 -1.53
CA LEU A 152 -11.09 24.20 -1.34
C LEU A 152 -10.87 24.50 0.14
N ALA A 153 -11.78 24.09 1.02
CA ALA A 153 -11.63 24.31 2.46
C ALA A 153 -10.37 23.63 3.02
N VAL A 154 -10.13 22.36 2.65
CA VAL A 154 -8.95 21.59 3.10
C VAL A 154 -7.66 22.20 2.56
N THR A 155 -7.62 22.54 1.27
CA THR A 155 -6.41 23.10 0.67
C THR A 155 -6.15 24.54 1.14
N ALA A 156 -7.18 25.39 1.28
CA ALA A 156 -7.01 26.74 1.82
C ALA A 156 -6.48 26.74 3.26
N ALA A 157 -6.88 25.78 4.09
CA ALA A 157 -6.33 25.65 5.45
C ALA A 157 -4.81 25.41 5.45
N GLN A 158 -4.28 24.71 4.45
CA GLN A 158 -2.83 24.47 4.32
C GLN A 158 -2.04 25.72 3.95
N LEU A 159 -2.68 26.76 3.39
CA LEU A 159 -2.00 28.03 3.10
C LEU A 159 -1.53 28.75 4.37
N ARG A 160 -2.08 28.42 5.54
CA ARG A 160 -1.56 28.88 6.85
C ARG A 160 -0.14 28.39 7.10
N HIS A 161 0.29 27.33 6.41
CA HIS A 161 1.61 26.72 6.51
C HIS A 161 2.36 26.78 5.17
N ALA A 162 2.11 27.81 4.35
CA ALA A 162 2.67 27.91 2.99
C ALA A 162 4.20 27.81 2.94
N VAL A 163 4.91 28.38 3.93
CA VAL A 163 6.38 28.31 4.03
C VAL A 163 6.85 26.87 4.26
N THR A 164 6.21 26.15 5.19
CA THR A 164 6.50 24.74 5.46
C THR A 164 6.24 23.87 4.23
N LEU A 165 5.09 24.08 3.58
CA LEU A 165 4.73 23.36 2.36
C LEU A 165 5.72 23.62 1.22
N PHE A 166 6.18 24.87 1.07
CA PHE A 166 7.21 25.23 0.10
C PHE A 166 8.52 24.50 0.36
N PHE A 167 9.00 24.48 1.61
CA PHE A 167 10.23 23.78 1.95
C PHE A 167 10.10 22.26 1.81
N PHE A 168 8.94 21.69 2.17
CA PHE A 168 8.64 20.27 1.95
C PHE A 168 8.83 19.90 0.47
N TYR A 169 8.16 20.58 -0.46
CA TYR A 169 8.27 20.26 -1.89
C TYR A 169 9.63 20.62 -2.51
N ARG A 170 10.39 21.52 -1.89
CA ARG A 170 11.73 21.88 -2.35
C ARG A 170 12.79 20.88 -1.88
N ARG A 171 12.67 20.37 -0.65
CA ARG A 171 13.66 19.50 -0.01
C ARG A 171 13.42 18.01 -0.25
N THR A 172 12.21 17.63 -0.67
CA THR A 172 11.86 16.24 -0.96
C THR A 172 11.73 15.98 -2.47
N SER A 173 11.69 14.69 -2.81
CA SER A 173 11.36 14.21 -4.16
C SER A 173 9.91 14.56 -4.56
N ALA A 174 9.02 14.80 -3.59
CA ALA A 174 7.61 15.12 -3.81
C ALA A 174 7.41 16.41 -4.60
N LYS A 175 6.33 16.45 -5.40
CA LYS A 175 5.83 17.63 -6.11
C LYS A 175 4.31 17.71 -5.96
N PRO A 176 3.73 18.93 -5.86
CA PRO A 176 2.29 19.10 -5.61
C PRO A 176 1.37 18.42 -6.63
N TYR A 177 1.87 18.19 -7.85
CA TYR A 177 1.12 17.69 -9.00
C TYR A 177 1.64 16.34 -9.50
N ASP A 178 2.33 15.58 -8.65
CA ASP A 178 2.70 14.22 -9.00
C ASP A 178 1.46 13.37 -9.29
N VAL A 179 1.57 12.55 -10.33
CA VAL A 179 0.61 11.51 -10.67
C VAL A 179 1.40 10.21 -10.67
N ASP A 180 1.10 9.35 -9.71
CA ASP A 180 1.80 8.11 -9.43
C ASP A 180 0.83 6.93 -9.61
N ALA A 181 1.26 5.88 -10.32
CA ALA A 181 0.36 4.82 -10.78
C ALA A 181 -0.20 3.96 -9.62
N VAL A 182 0.60 3.64 -8.60
CA VAL A 182 0.17 2.88 -7.42
C VAL A 182 -0.82 3.69 -6.60
N VAL A 183 -0.58 5.00 -6.42
CA VAL A 183 -1.52 5.90 -5.73
C VAL A 183 -2.88 5.92 -6.45
N ASN A 184 -2.84 5.95 -7.78
CA ASN A 184 -4.04 5.86 -8.61
C ASN A 184 -4.72 4.49 -8.51
N ALA A 185 -3.96 3.40 -8.44
CA ALA A 185 -4.49 2.05 -8.21
C ALA A 185 -5.17 1.94 -6.84
N ASN A 186 -4.56 2.48 -5.78
CA ASN A 186 -5.11 2.48 -4.43
C ASN A 186 -6.38 3.34 -4.33
N THR A 187 -6.39 4.49 -5.02
CA THR A 187 -7.58 5.34 -5.13
C THR A 187 -8.70 4.64 -5.89
N LEU A 188 -8.39 3.95 -7.00
CA LEU A 188 -9.36 3.17 -7.78
C LEU A 188 -9.94 2.02 -6.95
N PHE A 189 -9.09 1.28 -6.23
CA PHE A 189 -9.49 0.20 -5.34
C PHE A 189 -10.48 0.69 -4.27
N TYR A 190 -10.16 1.80 -3.60
CA TYR A 190 -11.04 2.37 -2.57
C TYR A 190 -12.34 2.93 -3.15
N LEU A 191 -12.26 3.76 -4.20
CA LEU A 191 -13.44 4.42 -4.74
C LEU A 191 -14.37 3.46 -5.47
N GLY A 192 -13.86 2.39 -6.06
CA GLY A 192 -14.63 1.45 -6.86
C GLY A 192 -15.23 2.12 -8.09
N ASP A 193 -16.55 2.25 -8.15
CA ASP A 193 -17.22 2.94 -9.25
C ASP A 193 -17.28 4.47 -9.04
N PHE A 194 -16.85 5.21 -10.07
CA PHE A 194 -16.89 6.67 -10.11
C PHE A 194 -16.79 7.21 -11.54
N PRO A 195 -17.25 8.46 -11.78
CA PRO A 195 -17.18 9.06 -13.11
C PRO A 195 -15.74 9.18 -13.61
N ARG A 196 -15.48 8.68 -14.82
CA ARG A 196 -14.17 8.69 -15.49
C ARG A 196 -13.15 7.70 -14.92
N ARG A 197 -13.58 6.65 -14.21
CA ARG A 197 -12.68 5.59 -13.70
C ARG A 197 -11.88 4.89 -14.80
N GLU A 198 -12.42 4.84 -16.02
CA GLU A 198 -11.76 4.26 -17.19
C GLU A 198 -10.42 4.93 -17.52
N ALA A 199 -10.25 6.22 -17.21
CA ALA A 199 -8.99 6.92 -17.44
C ALA A 199 -7.87 6.41 -16.51
N VAL A 200 -8.22 6.03 -15.28
CA VAL A 200 -7.28 5.42 -14.33
C VAL A 200 -7.00 3.99 -14.75
N ALA A 201 -8.02 3.19 -15.04
CA ALA A 201 -7.84 1.81 -15.49
C ALA A 201 -6.96 1.73 -16.75
N ALA A 202 -7.20 2.60 -17.75
CA ALA A 202 -6.39 2.68 -18.96
C ALA A 202 -4.92 2.98 -18.65
N MET A 203 -4.64 3.92 -17.74
CA MET A 203 -3.27 4.23 -17.32
C MET A 203 -2.56 3.01 -16.72
N LEU A 204 -3.21 2.25 -15.84
CA LEU A 204 -2.61 1.07 -15.22
C LEU A 204 -2.38 -0.04 -16.25
N LEU A 205 -3.33 -0.22 -17.18
CA LEU A 205 -3.20 -1.19 -18.28
C LEU A 205 -2.05 -0.83 -19.24
N ASP A 206 -1.87 0.46 -19.55
CA ASP A 206 -0.78 0.92 -20.40
C ASP A 206 0.59 0.63 -19.76
N VAL A 207 0.70 0.80 -18.44
CA VAL A 207 1.91 0.41 -17.68
C VAL A 207 2.18 -1.08 -17.81
N LEU A 208 1.18 -1.93 -17.59
CA LEU A 208 1.33 -3.39 -17.70
C LEU A 208 1.71 -3.84 -19.11
N ARG A 209 1.09 -3.26 -20.14
CA ARG A 209 1.33 -3.60 -21.55
C ARG A 209 2.70 -3.12 -22.05
N GLY A 210 3.20 -2.01 -21.51
CA GLY A 210 4.44 -1.36 -21.94
C GLY A 210 5.66 -1.67 -21.07
N ASP A 211 5.59 -2.64 -20.17
CA ASP A 211 6.66 -2.96 -19.20
C ASP A 211 7.12 -1.72 -18.40
N GLY A 212 6.16 -0.87 -18.07
CA GLY A 212 6.39 0.45 -17.48
C GLY A 212 6.59 0.45 -15.96
N GLU A 213 6.54 -0.70 -15.29
CA GLU A 213 6.48 -0.81 -13.82
C GLU A 213 7.61 -0.03 -13.13
N ARG A 214 8.84 -0.10 -13.66
CA ARG A 214 9.98 0.61 -13.08
C ARG A 214 9.88 2.15 -13.16
N SER A 215 8.99 2.69 -13.99
CA SER A 215 8.90 4.12 -14.28
C SER A 215 7.55 4.74 -13.98
N CYS A 216 6.55 3.93 -13.62
CA CYS A 216 5.16 4.38 -13.48
C CYS A 216 4.90 5.10 -12.15
N ASP A 217 5.75 4.90 -11.16
CA ASP A 217 5.51 5.37 -9.80
C ASP A 217 6.76 5.93 -9.15
N LYS A 218 6.65 7.03 -8.41
CA LYS A 218 7.79 7.62 -7.71
C LYS A 218 8.27 6.79 -6.52
N TRP A 219 7.38 6.04 -5.86
CA TRP A 219 7.56 5.51 -4.50
C TRP A 219 7.84 4.01 -4.45
N TYR A 220 7.59 3.30 -5.57
CA TYR A 220 7.73 1.86 -5.68
C TYR A 220 8.67 1.49 -6.82
N ASP A 221 9.72 0.74 -6.48
CA ASP A 221 10.64 0.12 -7.45
C ASP A 221 10.34 -1.38 -7.63
N ASN A 222 9.69 -2.00 -6.65
CA ASN A 222 9.41 -3.42 -6.64
C ASN A 222 8.23 -3.76 -7.57
N PRO A 223 8.44 -4.51 -8.67
CA PRO A 223 7.37 -4.87 -9.59
C PRO A 223 6.29 -5.74 -8.92
N PHE A 224 6.63 -6.57 -7.93
CA PHE A 224 5.66 -7.40 -7.23
C PHE A 224 4.67 -6.55 -6.40
N ALA A 225 5.14 -5.46 -5.79
CA ALA A 225 4.28 -4.50 -5.11
C ALA A 225 3.33 -3.82 -6.11
N ILE A 226 3.84 -3.39 -7.26
CA ILE A 226 3.05 -2.78 -8.33
C ILE A 226 1.97 -3.75 -8.83
N TRP A 227 2.35 -5.00 -9.13
CA TRP A 227 1.42 -6.02 -9.59
C TRP A 227 0.35 -6.34 -8.54
N TYR A 228 0.69 -6.37 -7.25
CA TYR A 228 -0.29 -6.51 -6.17
C TYR A 228 -1.32 -5.37 -6.18
N PHE A 229 -0.87 -4.12 -6.16
CA PHE A 229 -1.76 -2.96 -6.13
C PHE A 229 -2.62 -2.85 -7.39
N PHE A 230 -2.06 -3.18 -8.55
CA PHE A 230 -2.79 -3.18 -9.80
C PHE A 230 -3.80 -4.31 -9.84
N SER A 231 -3.45 -5.50 -9.33
CA SER A 231 -4.36 -6.65 -9.30
C SER A 231 -5.61 -6.36 -8.47
N ARG A 232 -5.46 -5.82 -7.26
CA ARG A 232 -6.63 -5.48 -6.43
C ARG A 232 -7.51 -4.39 -7.05
N ALA A 233 -6.92 -3.45 -7.79
CA ALA A 233 -7.64 -2.35 -8.43
C ALA A 233 -8.33 -2.74 -9.74
N LEU A 234 -7.69 -3.61 -10.54
CA LEU A 234 -8.13 -3.97 -11.88
C LEU A 234 -8.97 -5.25 -11.93
N ALA A 235 -8.81 -6.18 -10.98
CA ALA A 235 -9.55 -7.44 -10.97
C ALA A 235 -11.07 -7.30 -11.18
N PRO A 236 -11.76 -6.32 -10.56
CA PRO A 236 -13.20 -6.18 -10.74
C PRO A 236 -13.63 -5.56 -12.08
N ILE A 237 -12.72 -4.95 -12.86
CA ILE A 237 -13.11 -4.07 -13.98
C ILE A 237 -12.33 -4.26 -15.29
N ALA A 238 -11.18 -4.94 -15.26
CA ALA A 238 -10.31 -5.12 -16.42
C ALA A 238 -9.73 -6.55 -16.43
N PRO A 239 -10.56 -7.58 -16.72
CA PRO A 239 -10.14 -8.98 -16.70
C PRO A 239 -8.96 -9.28 -17.64
N GLU A 240 -8.76 -8.47 -18.68
CA GLU A 240 -7.61 -8.62 -19.59
C GLU A 240 -6.24 -8.42 -18.92
N ALA A 241 -6.17 -7.71 -17.78
CA ALA A 241 -4.92 -7.54 -17.03
C ALA A 241 -4.44 -8.84 -16.37
N GLU A 242 -5.35 -9.77 -16.07
CA GLU A 242 -5.05 -11.05 -15.42
C GLU A 242 -3.93 -11.81 -16.13
N ALA A 243 -4.10 -12.04 -17.44
CA ALA A 243 -3.16 -12.82 -18.23
C ALA A 243 -1.80 -12.12 -18.41
N ILE A 244 -1.77 -10.79 -18.29
CA ILE A 244 -0.54 -9.99 -18.35
C ILE A 244 0.22 -10.14 -17.03
N VAL A 245 -0.45 -9.88 -15.90
CA VAL A 245 0.14 -9.97 -14.56
C VAL A 245 0.60 -11.40 -14.26
N ALA A 246 -0.22 -12.41 -14.54
CA ALA A 246 0.12 -13.81 -14.29
C ALA A 246 1.37 -14.25 -15.07
N ARG A 247 1.49 -13.82 -16.33
CA ARG A 247 2.67 -14.11 -17.17
C ARG A 247 3.92 -13.43 -16.61
N LYS A 248 3.81 -12.17 -16.21
CA LYS A 248 4.92 -11.42 -15.62
C LYS A 248 5.41 -12.05 -14.33
N ILE A 249 4.50 -12.42 -13.42
CA ILE A 249 4.81 -13.14 -12.18
C ILE A 249 5.51 -14.48 -12.49
N LEU A 250 5.00 -15.26 -13.45
CA LEU A 250 5.60 -16.54 -13.82
C LEU A 250 7.02 -16.39 -14.38
N SER A 251 7.31 -15.29 -15.07
CA SER A 251 8.63 -15.02 -15.65
C SER A 251 9.61 -14.32 -14.71
N ALA A 252 9.15 -13.84 -13.55
CA ALA A 252 9.94 -13.09 -12.60
C ALA A 252 10.49 -14.00 -11.50
N ASP A 253 11.65 -13.62 -10.95
CA ASP A 253 12.26 -14.32 -9.83
C ASP A 253 12.11 -13.46 -8.55
N PRO A 254 11.26 -13.87 -7.59
CA PRO A 254 11.08 -13.12 -6.35
C PRO A 254 12.30 -13.29 -5.43
N GLU A 255 12.94 -12.18 -5.08
CA GLU A 255 14.15 -12.21 -4.25
C GLU A 255 13.81 -12.43 -2.77
N THR A 256 12.82 -11.70 -2.27
CA THR A 256 12.46 -11.66 -0.84
C THR A 256 11.19 -12.47 -0.55
N THR A 257 10.94 -12.76 0.73
CA THR A 257 9.65 -13.35 1.13
C THR A 257 8.48 -12.40 0.86
N LEU A 258 8.69 -11.09 1.01
CA LEU A 258 7.70 -10.09 0.66
C LEU A 258 7.31 -10.17 -0.82
N ASP A 259 8.28 -10.33 -1.73
CA ASP A 259 8.01 -10.50 -3.17
C ASP A 259 7.13 -11.73 -3.44
N ARG A 260 7.45 -12.84 -2.77
CA ARG A 260 6.70 -14.09 -2.90
C ARG A 260 5.27 -13.93 -2.40
N ALA A 261 5.09 -13.25 -1.26
CA ALA A 261 3.77 -13.00 -0.68
C ALA A 261 2.93 -12.07 -1.58
N LEU A 262 3.53 -10.98 -2.08
CA LEU A 262 2.89 -10.05 -3.00
C LEU A 262 2.51 -10.73 -4.33
N ALA A 263 3.39 -11.57 -4.89
CA ALA A 263 3.11 -12.37 -6.07
C ALA A 263 1.91 -13.31 -5.87
N ALA A 264 1.88 -14.03 -4.75
CA ALA A 264 0.78 -14.92 -4.41
C ALA A 264 -0.54 -14.14 -4.26
N CYS A 265 -0.52 -13.05 -3.49
CA CYS A 265 -1.70 -12.20 -3.30
C CYS A 265 -2.20 -11.61 -4.62
N ALA A 266 -1.30 -11.15 -5.49
CA ALA A 266 -1.64 -10.63 -6.80
C ALA A 266 -2.41 -11.67 -7.65
N LEU A 267 -1.93 -12.92 -7.72
CA LEU A 267 -2.61 -14.00 -8.42
C LEU A 267 -4.00 -14.30 -7.82
N LEU A 268 -4.08 -14.34 -6.49
CA LEU A 268 -5.32 -14.64 -5.77
C LEU A 268 -6.39 -13.58 -5.98
N TRP A 269 -6.03 -12.30 -6.19
CA TRP A 269 -6.98 -11.25 -6.58
C TRP A 269 -7.70 -11.53 -7.91
N TRP A 270 -7.09 -12.30 -8.80
CA TRP A 270 -7.69 -12.78 -10.04
C TRP A 270 -8.35 -14.15 -9.91
N GLY A 271 -8.44 -14.72 -8.70
CA GLY A 271 -8.91 -16.09 -8.49
C GLY A 271 -7.96 -17.16 -9.03
N ARG A 272 -6.70 -16.82 -9.32
CA ARG A 272 -5.68 -17.78 -9.74
C ARG A 272 -4.92 -18.33 -8.53
N GLN A 273 -4.78 -19.65 -8.48
CA GLN A 273 -3.95 -20.28 -7.46
C GLN A 273 -2.46 -19.99 -7.74
N PRO A 274 -1.69 -19.60 -6.72
CA PRO A 274 -0.23 -19.53 -6.83
C PRO A 274 0.36 -20.92 -7.09
N ALA A 275 1.53 -20.96 -7.71
CA ALA A 275 2.26 -22.21 -7.89
C ALA A 275 2.57 -22.85 -6.53
N PRO A 276 2.49 -24.19 -6.37
CA PRO A 276 2.79 -24.86 -5.10
C PRO A 276 4.17 -24.51 -4.54
N SER A 277 5.18 -24.36 -5.40
CA SER A 277 6.53 -23.94 -5.00
C SER A 277 6.58 -22.56 -4.34
N LEU A 278 5.68 -21.64 -4.73
CA LEU A 278 5.57 -20.33 -4.11
C LEU A 278 4.98 -20.43 -2.71
N VAL A 279 3.94 -21.27 -2.53
CA VAL A 279 3.32 -21.52 -1.22
C VAL A 279 4.28 -22.23 -0.29
N ASP A 280 4.96 -23.27 -0.78
CA ASP A 280 5.93 -24.04 -0.01
C ASP A 280 7.10 -23.14 0.44
N ALA A 281 7.54 -22.20 -0.40
CA ALA A 281 8.54 -21.20 -0.02
C ALA A 281 8.05 -20.26 1.09
N LEU A 282 6.78 -19.83 1.06
CA LEU A 282 6.20 -19.03 2.14
C LEU A 282 6.12 -19.81 3.45
N LEU A 283 5.79 -21.11 3.41
CA LEU A 283 5.70 -21.97 4.60
C LEU A 283 7.06 -22.29 5.22
N ALA A 284 8.12 -22.34 4.41
CA ALA A 284 9.49 -22.59 4.86
C ALA A 284 10.20 -21.34 5.42
N SER A 285 9.64 -20.14 5.19
CA SER A 285 10.26 -18.86 5.52
C SER A 285 10.05 -18.30 6.95
N PRO A 286 9.02 -18.67 7.75
CA PRO A 286 8.88 -18.09 9.08
C PRO A 286 10.06 -18.46 9.96
N ASP A 287 10.51 -17.52 10.79
CA ASP A 287 11.50 -17.78 11.82
C ASP A 287 10.90 -18.54 13.03
N VAL A 288 11.73 -18.77 14.04
CA VAL A 288 11.33 -19.45 15.29
C VAL A 288 10.24 -18.68 16.05
N GLN A 289 10.16 -17.36 15.87
CA GLN A 289 9.16 -16.49 16.50
C GLN A 289 7.86 -16.43 15.69
N GLY A 290 7.82 -17.03 14.49
CA GLY A 290 6.66 -16.99 13.61
C GLY A 290 6.61 -15.75 12.70
N SER A 291 7.66 -14.94 12.70
CA SER A 291 7.76 -13.76 11.83
C SER A 291 8.34 -14.15 10.47
N TRP A 292 8.00 -13.40 9.43
CA TRP A 292 8.71 -13.48 8.15
C TRP A 292 9.74 -12.36 8.02
N PRO A 293 10.87 -12.59 7.32
CA PRO A 293 11.93 -11.60 7.18
C PRO A 293 11.42 -10.25 6.66
N ARG A 294 11.89 -9.17 7.29
CA ARG A 294 11.62 -7.80 6.84
C ARG A 294 12.15 -7.58 5.42
N ALA A 295 11.44 -6.79 4.64
CA ALA A 295 11.89 -6.29 3.35
C ALA A 295 11.23 -4.93 3.07
N ALA A 296 11.87 -4.11 2.23
CA ALA A 296 11.34 -2.82 1.84
C ALA A 296 10.14 -2.98 0.89
N LEU A 297 9.02 -2.32 1.21
CA LEU A 297 7.85 -2.25 0.33
C LEU A 297 7.89 -0.99 -0.56
N TYR A 298 8.26 0.15 0.00
CA TYR A 298 8.31 1.45 -0.69
C TYR A 298 9.48 2.30 -0.17
N HIS A 299 9.74 3.43 -0.82
CA HIS A 299 10.86 4.31 -0.50
C HIS A 299 10.51 5.80 -0.63
N GLY A 300 11.42 6.68 -0.21
CA GLY A 300 11.25 8.14 -0.07
C GLY A 300 11.14 8.92 -1.38
N GLY A 301 10.80 8.21 -2.45
CA GLY A 301 10.57 8.73 -3.77
C GLY A 301 11.83 8.98 -4.60
N ARG A 302 11.67 8.91 -5.91
CA ARG A 302 12.72 9.21 -6.90
C ARG A 302 12.59 10.61 -7.49
N GLN A 303 13.72 11.17 -7.90
CA GLN A 303 13.71 12.43 -8.64
C GLN A 303 13.20 12.19 -10.06
N ARG A 304 12.18 12.94 -10.47
CA ARG A 304 11.74 12.95 -11.87
C ARG A 304 12.70 13.78 -12.72
N ARG A 305 13.26 13.18 -13.76
CA ARG A 305 14.13 13.82 -14.74
C ARG A 305 13.32 14.64 -15.75
N LYS A 306 14.00 15.48 -16.52
CA LYS A 306 13.37 16.34 -17.55
C LYS A 306 12.71 15.56 -18.68
N ASP A 307 13.20 14.36 -18.97
CA ASP A 307 12.64 13.41 -19.94
C ASP A 307 11.39 12.69 -19.41
N GLY A 308 10.97 12.97 -18.17
CA GLY A 308 9.79 12.38 -17.53
C GLY A 308 10.07 11.08 -16.79
N VAL A 309 11.25 10.47 -16.99
CA VAL A 309 11.67 9.21 -16.34
C VAL A 309 12.14 9.49 -14.91
N PHE A 310 12.02 8.52 -14.02
CA PHE A 310 12.59 8.62 -12.69
C PHE A 310 14.09 8.26 -12.71
N ALA A 311 14.90 9.06 -12.03
CA ALA A 311 16.26 8.66 -11.71
C ALA A 311 16.24 7.51 -10.69
N ASP A 312 17.33 6.75 -10.62
CA ASP A 312 17.49 5.76 -9.55
C ASP A 312 17.37 6.44 -8.17
N PRO A 313 16.88 5.73 -7.14
CA PRO A 313 16.86 6.25 -5.78
C PRO A 313 18.25 6.69 -5.34
N HIS A 314 18.33 7.84 -4.67
CA HIS A 314 19.58 8.25 -4.02
C HIS A 314 19.96 7.20 -2.95
N PRO A 315 21.26 6.91 -2.70
CA PRO A 315 21.67 5.95 -1.67
C PRO A 315 21.08 6.23 -0.28
N ASP A 316 20.91 7.51 0.04
CA ASP A 316 20.32 7.96 1.32
C ASP A 316 18.77 8.01 1.30
N THR A 317 18.13 7.49 0.26
CA THR A 317 16.66 7.47 0.21
C THR A 317 16.15 6.45 1.23
N PRO A 318 15.37 6.88 2.23
CA PRO A 318 14.81 5.95 3.19
C PRO A 318 13.84 5.00 2.51
N ARG A 319 13.79 3.77 3.02
CA ARG A 319 12.94 2.67 2.60
C ARG A 319 12.18 2.16 3.80
N TRP A 320 10.93 1.76 3.58
CA TRP A 320 10.05 1.34 4.65
C TRP A 320 9.59 -0.09 4.48
N GLY A 321 9.58 -0.79 5.62
CA GLY A 321 9.23 -2.20 5.71
C GLY A 321 9.42 -2.72 7.14
N SER A 322 8.97 -3.94 7.39
CA SER A 322 9.16 -4.64 8.65
C SER A 322 8.77 -6.11 8.53
N GLU A 323 9.15 -6.89 9.53
CA GLU A 323 8.66 -8.26 9.71
C GLU A 323 7.15 -8.28 9.85
N ALA A 324 6.56 -7.30 10.57
CA ALA A 324 5.11 -7.19 10.71
C ALA A 324 4.41 -7.00 9.35
N LEU A 325 4.96 -6.13 8.50
CA LEU A 325 4.45 -5.89 7.16
C LEU A 325 4.56 -7.14 6.27
N THR A 326 5.74 -7.77 6.22
CA THR A 326 5.92 -9.01 5.45
C THR A 326 5.00 -10.11 5.95
N THR A 327 4.88 -10.26 7.27
CA THR A 327 4.02 -11.27 7.91
C THR A 327 2.55 -11.06 7.53
N CYS A 328 2.05 -9.83 7.51
CA CYS A 328 0.66 -9.56 7.12
C CYS A 328 0.36 -9.98 5.67
N PHE A 329 1.27 -9.72 4.72
CA PHE A 329 1.12 -10.20 3.34
C PHE A 329 1.22 -11.72 3.23
N CYS A 330 2.09 -12.36 4.02
CA CYS A 330 2.16 -13.82 4.08
C CYS A 330 0.85 -14.42 4.62
N LEU A 331 0.29 -13.83 5.67
CA LEU A 331 -1.00 -14.24 6.23
C LEU A 331 -2.15 -14.05 5.25
N GLU A 332 -2.19 -12.95 4.48
CA GLU A 332 -3.16 -12.78 3.39
C GLU A 332 -3.06 -13.93 2.38
N ALA A 333 -1.85 -14.19 1.87
CA ALA A 333 -1.62 -15.23 0.87
C ALA A 333 -2.03 -16.63 1.39
N LEU A 334 -1.51 -17.03 2.55
CA LEU A 334 -1.73 -18.37 3.11
C LEU A 334 -3.19 -18.58 3.53
N SER A 335 -3.84 -17.57 4.12
CA SER A 335 -5.25 -17.70 4.54
C SER A 335 -6.18 -17.85 3.35
N ARG A 336 -5.90 -17.15 2.24
CA ARG A 336 -6.69 -17.25 1.01
C ARG A 336 -6.46 -18.58 0.28
N VAL A 337 -5.22 -19.06 0.20
CA VAL A 337 -4.92 -20.40 -0.31
C VAL A 337 -5.66 -21.47 0.50
N ARG A 338 -5.59 -21.40 1.84
CA ARG A 338 -6.31 -22.30 2.73
C ARG A 338 -7.83 -22.28 2.50
N ALA A 339 -8.41 -21.10 2.35
CA ALA A 339 -9.85 -20.95 2.11
C ALA A 339 -10.31 -21.61 0.79
N ASP A 340 -9.44 -21.68 -0.22
CA ASP A 340 -9.74 -22.36 -1.48
C ASP A 340 -9.54 -23.88 -1.40
N VAL A 341 -8.58 -24.37 -0.61
CA VAL A 341 -8.43 -25.82 -0.33
C VAL A 341 -9.71 -26.38 0.30
N HIS A 342 -10.26 -25.70 1.31
CA HIS A 342 -11.48 -26.13 2.00
C HIS A 342 -12.76 -26.03 1.15
N LYS A 343 -12.74 -25.42 -0.05
CA LYS A 343 -13.89 -25.43 -0.97
C LYS A 343 -13.93 -26.69 -1.86
N VAL A 344 -12.82 -27.43 -1.94
CA VAL A 344 -12.66 -28.57 -2.85
C VAL A 344 -12.85 -29.91 -2.12
N GLU A 345 -12.76 -29.91 -0.78
CA GLU A 345 -13.05 -31.05 0.11
C GLU A 345 -14.54 -31.17 0.46
#